data_AF-A0A519E5S8-F1
#
_entry.id   AF-A0A519E5S8-F1
#
_cell.length_a   1.000
_cell.length_b   1.000
_cell.length_c   1.000
_cell.angle_alpha   90.00
_cell.angle_beta   90.00
_cell.angle_gamma   90.00
#
_symmetry.space_group_name_H-M   'P 1'
#
loop_
_entity.id
_entity.type
_entity.pdbx_description
1 polymer ?
#
loop_
_entity_poly.entity_id
_entity_poly.type
_entity_poly.pdbx_seq_one_letter_code
_entity_poly.pdbx_strand_id
1 'polypeptide(L)' 'MPAHKSIVDESRQIERAVSLIEMGARLQVLESETELSYERLLRLYKEV' A
#
# COMPACT_ATOMS: atom_id res chain seq x y z
N MET A 1 -9.30 3.39 24.42
CA MET A 1 -9.26 4.56 23.52
C MET A 1 -9.16 4.02 22.11
N PRO A 2 -10.15 4.20 21.22
CA PRO A 2 -10.01 3.73 19.85
C PRO A 2 -8.91 4.59 19.23
N ALA A 3 -7.78 3.97 18.88
CA ALA A 3 -6.72 4.64 18.16
C ALA A 3 -7.33 5.16 16.87
N HIS A 4 -7.36 6.49 16.69
CA HIS A 4 -7.41 7.07 15.35
C HIS A 4 -6.20 6.49 14.61
N LYS A 5 -6.42 5.39 13.87
CA LYS A 5 -5.44 4.84 12.93
C LYS A 5 -5.11 6.02 12.03
N SER A 6 -3.94 6.61 12.25
CA SER A 6 -3.66 7.95 11.75
C SER A 6 -3.67 7.88 10.24
N ILE A 7 -4.41 8.78 9.59
CA ILE A 7 -4.39 8.93 8.11
C ILE A 7 -2.94 8.99 7.60
N VAL A 8 -2.03 9.52 8.41
CA VAL A 8 -0.58 9.53 8.17
C VAL A 8 0.02 8.13 7.99
N ASP A 9 -0.38 7.14 8.77
CA ASP A 9 0.11 5.75 8.63
C ASP A 9 -0.42 5.12 7.34
N GLU A 10 -1.66 5.42 6.98
CA GLU A 10 -2.29 4.98 5.75
C GLU A 10 -1.60 5.60 4.52
N SER A 11 -1.31 6.91 4.55
CA SER A 11 -0.54 7.59 3.52
C SER A 11 0.87 6.99 3.36
N ARG A 12 1.55 6.67 4.46
CA ARG A 12 2.88 6.01 4.42
C ARG A 12 2.83 4.62 3.79
N GLN A 13 1.78 3.85 4.06
CA GLN A 13 1.61 2.53 3.43
C GLN A 13 1.35 2.66 1.92
N ILE A 14 0.58 3.67 1.50
CA ILE A 14 0.33 3.94 0.07
C ILE A 14 1.62 4.34 -0.64
N GLU A 15 2.38 5.31 -0.10
CA GLU A 15 3.67 5.72 -0.69
C GLU A 15 4.66 4.55 -0.80
N ARG A 16 4.69 3.69 0.22
CA ARG A 16 5.51 2.48 0.21
C ARG A 16 5.06 1.50 -0.87
N ALA A 17 3.75 1.28 -1.03
CA ALA A 17 3.21 0.46 -2.10
C ALA A 17 3.56 1.02 -3.48
N VAL A 18 3.38 2.33 -3.70
CA VAL A 18 3.74 2.99 -4.97
C VAL A 18 5.21 2.80 -5.30
N SER A 19 6.10 3.07 -4.33
CA SER A 19 7.54 2.91 -4.53
C SER A 19 7.91 1.47 -4.90
N LEU A 20 7.26 0.48 -4.27
CA LEU A 20 7.44 -0.94 -4.60
C LEU A 20 6.97 -1.26 -6.03
N ILE A 21 5.82 -0.73 -6.46
CA ILE A 21 5.30 -0.90 -7.83
C ILE A 21 6.26 -0.29 -8.85
N GLU A 22 6.73 0.94 -8.61
CA GLU A 22 7.70 1.63 -9.49
C GLU A 22 9.03 0.88 -9.58
N MET A 23 9.44 0.17 -8.52
CA MET A 23 10.60 -0.72 -8.52
C MET A 23 10.34 -2.08 -9.22
N GLY A 24 9.14 -2.31 -9.76
CA GLY A 24 8.75 -3.56 -10.42
C GLY A 24 8.43 -4.70 -9.45
N ALA A 25 8.10 -4.38 -8.19
CA ALA A 25 7.68 -5.38 -7.23
C ALA A 25 6.35 -6.02 -7.64
N ARG A 26 6.22 -7.32 -7.39
CA ARG A 26 5.00 -8.07 -7.68
C ARG A 26 3.95 -7.82 -6.59
N LEU A 27 2.68 -8.02 -6.93
CA LEU A 27 1.55 -7.88 -6.01
C LEU A 27 1.72 -8.64 -4.68
N GLN A 28 2.33 -9.83 -4.71
CA GLN A 28 2.62 -10.63 -3.50
C GLN A 28 3.58 -9.93 -2.53
N VAL A 29 4.54 -9.16 -3.05
CA VAL A 29 5.47 -8.37 -2.23
C VAL A 29 4.73 -7.21 -1.59
N LEU A 30 3.85 -6.56 -2.35
CA LEU A 30 3.01 -5.47 -1.86
C LEU A 30 2.07 -5.92 -0.74
N GLU A 31 1.47 -7.10 -0.86
CA GLU A 31 0.64 -7.71 0.19
C GLU A 31 1.44 -8.08 1.45
N SER A 32 2.72 -8.44 1.30
CA SER A 32 3.58 -8.78 2.44
C SER A 32 4.20 -7.56 3.13
N GLU A 33 4.44 -6.48 2.40
CA GLU A 33 5.14 -5.27 2.87
C GLU A 33 4.19 -4.13 3.29
N THR A 34 2.90 -4.25 2.96
CA THR A 34 1.88 -3.26 3.30
C THR A 34 0.66 -3.91 3.93
N GLU A 35 -0.06 -3.17 4.78
CA GLU A 35 -1.32 -3.65 5.36
C GLU A 35 -2.53 -3.18 4.53
N LEU A 36 -2.30 -2.80 3.27
CA LEU A 36 -3.35 -2.33 2.37
C LEU A 36 -4.22 -3.51 1.92
N SER A 37 -5.52 -3.27 1.82
CA SER A 37 -6.46 -4.24 1.25
C SER A 37 -6.10 -4.57 -0.20
N TYR A 38 -6.35 -5.83 -0.60
CA TYR A 38 -6.14 -6.31 -1.97
C TYR A 38 -6.70 -5.38 -3.04
N GLU A 39 -7.93 -4.87 -2.88
CA GLU A 39 -8.53 -3.92 -3.83
C GLU A 39 -7.71 -2.64 -3.99
N ARG A 40 -7.14 -2.12 -2.89
CA ARG A 40 -6.33 -0.90 -2.91
C ARG A 40 -5.01 -1.14 -3.62
N LEU A 41 -4.34 -2.24 -3.32
CA LEU A 41 -3.13 -2.68 -4.02
C LEU A 41 -3.40 -2.86 -5.51
N LEU A 42 -4.51 -3.50 -5.86
CA LEU A 42 -4.90 -3.71 -7.26
C LEU A 42 -5.19 -2.39 -8.00
N ARG A 43 -5.81 -1.41 -7.35
CA ARG A 43 -6.01 -0.08 -7.94
C ARG A 43 -4.68 0.65 -8.12
N LEU A 44 -3.85 0.69 -7.09
CA LEU A 44 -2.52 1.30 -7.14
C LEU A 44 -1.66 0.69 -8.26
N TYR A 45 -1.65 -0.65 -8.37
CA TYR A 45 -0.91 -1.37 -9.40
C TYR A 45 -1.42 -1.13 -10.83
N LYS A 46 -2.66 -0.67 -10.99
CA LYS A 46 -3.24 -0.32 -12.30
C LYS A 46 -3.08 1.16 -12.65
N GLU A 47 -2.96 2.02 -11.65
CA GLU A 47 -2.85 3.47 -11.80
C GLU A 47 -1.39 3.94 -11.96
N VAL A 48 -0.44 3.23 -11.33
CA VAL A 48 1.02 3.42 -11.47
C VAL A 48 1.55 2.56 -12.61
#